data_AF-A0A3D0JVV7-F1
#
_entry.id   AF-A0A3D0JVV7-F1
#
_cell.length_a   1.000
_cell.length_b   1.000
_cell.length_c   1.000
_cell.angle_alpha   90.00
_cell.angle_beta   90.00
_cell.angle_gamma   90.00
#
_symmetry.space_group_name_H-M   'P 1'
#
loop_
_entity.id
_entity.type
_entity.pdbx_description
1 polymer ?
#
loop_
_entity_poly.entity_id
_entity_poly.type
_entity_poly.pdbx_seq_one_letter_code
_entity_poly.pdbx_strand_id
1 'polypeptide(L)'
;MILDQYRMNWNYPTSMRVGVGRVSELAEACRQLGMRAPLLCTDPGLAALPMIDAALRQCRDAGLNAGLFSAIKSNPTGANVTDGV
;
A
#
# COMPACT_ATOMS: atom_id res chain seq x y z
N MET A 1 -42.57 1.47 8.17
CA MET A 1 -41.53 1.95 7.25
C MET A 1 -41.07 0.74 6.45
N ILE A 2 -41.36 0.69 5.15
CA ILE A 2 -41.09 -0.48 4.31
C ILE A 2 -39.64 -0.35 3.80
N LEU A 3 -38.76 -1.23 4.25
CA LEU A 3 -37.31 -1.20 3.97
C LEU A 3 -36.94 -1.80 2.60
N ASP A 4 -37.93 -2.34 1.90
CA ASP A 4 -37.75 -3.23 0.74
C ASP A 4 -37.48 -2.45 -0.58
N GLN A 5 -37.42 -1.12 -0.51
CA GLN A 5 -37.29 -0.23 -1.68
C GLN A 5 -35.84 0.07 -2.09
N TYR A 6 -34.85 -0.24 -1.26
CA TYR A 6 -33.45 0.07 -1.57
C TYR A 6 -32.69 -1.20 -1.92
N ARG A 7 -32.40 -1.38 -3.21
CA ARG A 7 -31.43 -2.36 -3.69
C ARG A 7 -30.17 -1.63 -4.13
N MET A 8 -29.03 -2.00 -3.56
CA MET A 8 -27.72 -1.41 -3.85
C MET A 8 -26.79 -2.51 -4.35
N ASN A 9 -26.15 -2.27 -5.49
CA ASN A 9 -25.06 -3.10 -5.98
C ASN A 9 -23.75 -2.49 -5.50
N TRP A 10 -23.00 -3.20 -4.66
CA TRP A 10 -21.67 -2.77 -4.24
C TRP A 10 -20.62 -3.61 -4.97
N ASN A 11 -19.92 -2.99 -5.91
CA ASN A 11 -18.79 -3.60 -6.60
C ASN A 11 -17.50 -2.94 -6.13
N TYR A 12 -16.61 -3.68 -5.47
CA TYR A 12 -15.22 -3.27 -5.26
C TYR A 12 -14.36 -4.02 -6.28
N PRO A 13 -13.87 -3.36 -7.35
CA PRO A 13 -13.08 -4.03 -8.38
C PRO A 13 -11.69 -4.45 -7.87
N THR A 14 -11.25 -3.93 -6.71
CA THR A 14 -9.93 -4.16 -6.14
C THR A 14 -10.03 -5.04 -4.90
N SER A 15 -9.24 -6.11 -4.86
CA SER A 15 -9.12 -6.97 -3.67
C SER A 15 -8.58 -6.17 -2.48
N MET A 16 -9.33 -6.13 -1.39
CA MET A 16 -8.93 -5.49 -0.14
C MET A 16 -8.60 -6.54 0.92
N ARG A 17 -7.45 -6.36 1.59
CA ARG A 17 -6.98 -7.24 2.66
C ARG A 17 -7.16 -6.52 3.99
N VAL A 18 -8.11 -6.96 4.81
CA VAL A 18 -8.50 -6.29 6.07
C VAL A 18 -8.44 -7.27 7.23
N GLY A 19 -7.89 -6.82 8.37
CA GLY A 19 -7.73 -7.61 9.59
C GLY A 19 -6.35 -7.47 10.22
N VAL A 20 -6.26 -7.75 11.52
CA VAL A 20 -4.98 -7.72 12.26
C VAL A 20 -4.01 -8.75 11.67
N GLY A 21 -2.74 -8.37 11.50
CA GLY A 21 -1.68 -9.25 11.00
C GLY A 21 -1.60 -9.38 9.47
N ARG A 22 -2.64 -8.95 8.74
CA ARG A 22 -2.74 -9.03 7.27
C ARG A 22 -1.60 -8.38 6.47
N VAL A 23 -0.86 -7.46 7.10
CA VAL A 23 0.32 -6.80 6.51
C VAL A 23 1.43 -7.80 6.17
N SER A 24 1.51 -8.94 6.87
CA SER A 24 2.48 -10.00 6.58
C SER A 24 2.35 -10.60 5.17
N GLU A 25 1.20 -10.39 4.52
CA GLU A 25 0.92 -10.89 3.18
C GLU A 25 1.24 -9.88 2.07
N LEU A 26 1.80 -8.71 2.43
CA LEU A 26 2.16 -7.66 1.48
C LEU A 26 3.08 -8.17 0.36
N ALA A 27 4.12 -8.92 0.72
CA ALA A 27 5.08 -9.44 -0.26
C ALA A 27 4.40 -10.38 -1.28
N GLU A 28 3.51 -11.25 -0.81
CA GLU A 28 2.77 -12.17 -1.69
C GLU A 28 1.75 -11.42 -2.55
N ALA A 29 1.09 -10.40 -2.00
CA ALA A 29 0.21 -9.53 -2.78
C ALA A 29 0.96 -8.82 -3.92
N CYS A 30 2.18 -8.32 -3.66
CA CYS A 30 3.04 -7.74 -4.69
C CYS A 30 3.37 -8.75 -5.81
N ARG A 31 3.74 -9.99 -5.45
CA ARG A 31 4.05 -11.04 -6.43
C ARG A 31 2.86 -11.45 -7.27
N GLN A 32 1.68 -11.56 -6.67
CA GLN A 32 0.43 -11.87 -7.40
C GLN A 32 0.10 -10.83 -8.47
N LEU A 33 0.54 -9.58 -8.26
CA LEU A 33 0.44 -8.49 -9.23
C LEU A 33 1.63 -8.43 -10.20
N GLY A 34 2.56 -9.38 -10.14
CA GLY A 34 3.75 -9.44 -11.00
C GLY A 34 4.87 -8.47 -10.61
N MET A 35 4.81 -7.85 -9.43
CA MET A 35 5.83 -6.89 -8.99
C MET A 35 7.14 -7.60 -8.60
N ARG A 36 8.27 -6.98 -8.96
CA ARG A 36 9.63 -7.42 -8.55
C ARG A 36 10.36 -6.39 -7.70
N ALA A 37 10.06 -5.11 -7.89
CA ALA A 37 10.68 -3.98 -7.20
C ALA A 37 9.60 -2.97 -6.77
N PRO A 38 8.78 -3.30 -5.76
CA PRO A 38 7.73 -2.37 -5.31
C PRO A 38 8.36 -1.14 -4.64
N LEU A 39 7.81 0.04 -4.92
CA LEU A 39 8.17 1.28 -4.24
C LEU A 39 7.10 1.59 -3.18
N LEU A 40 7.48 1.59 -1.91
CA LEU A 40 6.61 2.04 -0.83
C LEU A 40 6.65 3.56 -0.75
N CYS A 41 5.51 4.21 -0.96
CA CYS A 41 5.37 5.66 -0.91
C CYS A 41 4.65 6.08 0.38
N THR A 42 5.23 6.98 1.16
CA THR A 42 4.65 7.45 2.44
C THR A 42 5.15 8.87 2.80
N ASP A 43 4.71 9.46 3.91
CA ASP A 43 5.29 10.70 4.46
C ASP A 43 6.49 10.43 5.39
N PRO A 44 7.30 11.46 5.72
CA PRO A 44 8.49 11.30 6.56
C PRO A 44 8.19 10.83 7.99
N GLY A 45 7.01 11.18 8.52
CA GLY A 45 6.60 10.80 9.88
C GLY A 45 6.35 9.30 9.97
N LEU A 46 5.56 8.75 9.05
CA LEU A 46 5.32 7.31 8.97
C LEU A 46 6.58 6.53 8.58
N ALA A 47 7.43 7.07 7.69
CA ALA A 47 8.68 6.43 7.30
C ALA A 47 9.62 6.16 8.48
N ALA A 48 9.55 6.97 9.54
CA ALA A 48 10.34 6.79 10.76
C ALA A 48 9.78 5.72 11.72
N LEU A 49 8.59 5.18 11.46
CA LEU A 49 7.95 4.19 12.32
C LEU A 49 8.41 2.76 12.02
N PRO A 50 8.57 1.89 13.05
CA PRO A 50 9.01 0.51 12.87
C PRO A 50 8.15 -0.32 11.92
N MET A 51 6.87 0.02 11.75
CA MET A 51 5.95 -0.70 10.85
C MET A 51 6.37 -0.61 9.39
N ILE A 52 6.96 0.51 8.96
CA ILE A 52 7.40 0.70 7.57
C ILE A 52 8.68 -0.11 7.33
N ASP A 53 9.63 -0.05 8.25
CA ASP A 53 10.85 -0.87 8.19
C ASP A 53 10.51 -2.37 8.19
N ALA A 54 9.58 -2.81 9.03
CA ALA A 54 9.11 -4.20 9.06
C ALA A 54 8.48 -4.63 7.72
N ALA A 55 7.63 -3.79 7.11
CA ALA A 55 7.02 -4.07 5.82
C ALA A 55 8.06 -4.17 4.69
N LEU A 56 9.04 -3.26 4.67
CA LEU A 56 10.14 -3.29 3.70
C LEU A 56 11.01 -4.54 3.86
N ARG A 57 11.35 -4.91 5.10
CA ARG A 57 12.10 -6.14 5.41
C ARG A 57 11.35 -7.38 4.93
N GLN A 58 10.06 -7.51 5.26
CA GLN A 58 9.24 -8.63 4.79
C GLN A 58 9.26 -8.78 3.27
N CYS A 59 9.17 -7.67 2.53
CA CYS A 59 9.26 -7.70 1.07
C CYS A 59 10.66 -8.12 0.59
N ARG A 60 11.73 -7.61 1.22
CA ARG A 60 13.12 -7.94 0.86
C ARG A 60 13.49 -9.38 1.18
N ASP A 61 13.05 -9.89 2.33
CA ASP A 61 13.24 -11.29 2.73
C ASP A 61 12.51 -12.24 1.77
N ALA A 62 11.40 -11.77 1.19
CA ALA A 62 10.70 -12.43 0.10
C ALA A 62 11.33 -12.19 -1.29
N GLY A 63 12.56 -11.66 -1.37
CA GLY A 63 13.29 -11.48 -2.63
C GLY A 63 12.75 -10.36 -3.54
N LEU A 64 11.95 -9.44 -3.01
CA LEU A 64 11.55 -8.23 -3.74
C LEU A 64 12.56 -7.11 -3.50
N ASN A 65 12.90 -6.37 -4.55
CA ASN A 65 13.76 -5.18 -4.46
C ASN A 65 12.94 -3.98 -3.97
N ALA A 66 12.45 -4.04 -2.73
CA ALA A 66 11.55 -3.04 -2.18
C ALA A 66 12.26 -1.72 -1.83
N GLY A 67 11.80 -0.63 -2.44
CA GLY A 67 12.26 0.74 -2.21
C GLY A 67 11.32 1.54 -1.31
N LEU A 68 11.78 2.70 -0.86
CA LEU A 68 11.00 3.65 -0.06
C LEU A 68 11.16 5.06 -0.65
N PHE A 69 10.03 5.73 -0.87
CA PHE A 69 9.97 7.16 -1.14
C PHE A 69 9.12 7.83 -0.05
N SER A 70 9.71 8.77 0.69
CA SER A 70 9.06 9.41 1.85
C SER A 70 8.89 10.92 1.73
N ALA A 71 9.33 11.55 0.65
CA ALA A 71 9.31 13.01 0.47
C ALA A 71 7.92 13.56 0.06
N ILE A 72 6.85 12.89 0.51
CA ILE A 72 5.45 13.27 0.22
C ILE A 72 4.99 14.39 1.15
N LYS A 73 4.16 15.29 0.62
CA LYS A 73 3.47 16.35 1.36
C LYS A 73 1.95 16.18 1.24
N SER A 74 1.18 16.69 2.19
CA SER A 74 -0.29 16.52 2.24
C SER A 74 -1.03 16.96 0.97
N ASN A 75 -0.50 17.98 0.29
CA ASN A 75 -0.93 18.40 -1.04
C ASN A 75 0.29 18.31 -1.98
N PRO A 76 0.54 17.16 -2.62
CA PRO A 76 1.73 16.96 -3.42
C PRO A 76 1.70 17.84 -4.66
N THR A 77 2.88 18.34 -5.04
CA THR A 77 3.10 19.08 -6.29
C THR A 77 3.61 18.15 -7.39
N GLY A 78 3.64 18.63 -8.63
CA GLY A 78 4.26 17.88 -9.73
C GLY A 78 5.72 17.48 -9.45
N ALA A 79 6.48 18.34 -8.78
CA ALA A 79 7.85 18.01 -8.36
C ALA A 79 7.90 16.80 -7.42
N ASN A 80 6.96 16.68 -6.47
CA ASN A 80 6.89 15.53 -5.58
C ASN A 80 6.61 14.21 -6.32
N VAL A 81 5.90 14.27 -7.44
CA VAL A 81 5.67 13.11 -8.30
C VAL A 81 6.94 12.77 -9.06
N THR A 82 7.59 13.76 -9.67
CA THR A 82 8.84 13.57 -10.42
C THR A 82 9.96 12.99 -9.53
N ASP A 83 10.07 13.44 -8.28
CA ASP A 83 11.10 12.95 -7.34
C ASP A 83 10.92 11.47 -6.95
N GLY A 84 9.72 10.90 -7.16
CA GLY A 84 9.35 9.54 -6.77
C GLY A 84 9.31 8.52 -7.91
N VAL A 85 9.68 8.89 -9.15
CA VAL A 85 9.59 8.05 -10.36
C VAL A 85 10.97 7.65 -10.87
#